data_AF-A0A5U8XWY6-F1
#
_entry.id   AF-A0A5U8XWY6-F1
#
_cell.length_a   1.000
_cell.length_b   1.000
_cell.length_c   1.000
_cell.angle_alpha   90.00
_cell.angle_beta   90.00
_cell.angle_gamma   90.00
#
_symmetry.space_group_name_H-M   'P 1'
#
loop_
_entity.id
_entity.type
_entity.pdbx_description
1 polymer ?
#
loop_
_entity_poly.entity_id
_entity_poly.type
_entity_poly.pdbx_seq_one_letter_code
_entity_poly.pdbx_strand_id
1 'polypeptide(L)'
;KIYPNRDNLKALVQWFPIDASSNKYTSPKPLYADTYRALLFDNDDGATAAASALSAKQETNSLDEERVIKVALVEIASESLSYKNAQGTFRYTDNQNIVEGFISSQIKQEAQLNPAANVKLEMYPIDEVVEKRDAVTIPIKTRLVDVPEFMQTKEGGLYSNGLGSFIQRDTWWIYPVFDTSRFTKTTRRLKIIQMAGPYAPMAEQSWLYENGELTVVCTTASKMQDISTSAQINNGTGTRFIKASEMFNNTTAGDPNKEHFNSEGVLAEFQVGKRDDGNNIAMFSDVAITDNIVNEYSKIAFRKGQIFITIWQRSMARYVYPGMPMRLYYDKDGQTMVYDGVVMQIDEQWKGESKGMIQKNMIATAAIYCFINKEVTRNG
;
A
#
# COMPACT_ATOMS: atom_id res chain seq x y z
N LYS A 1 -21.16 -25.73 -15.70
CA LYS A 1 -21.87 -24.93 -14.67
C LYS A 1 -21.24 -23.57 -14.36
N ILE A 2 -19.97 -23.32 -14.74
CA ILE A 2 -19.29 -22.03 -14.51
C ILE A 2 -19.78 -20.95 -15.50
N TYR A 3 -19.78 -21.23 -16.81
CA TYR A 3 -20.18 -20.26 -17.85
C TYR A 3 -21.58 -19.63 -17.68
N PRO A 4 -22.64 -20.38 -17.34
CA PRO A 4 -23.97 -19.78 -17.13
C PRO A 4 -24.05 -18.78 -15.97
N ASN A 5 -23.09 -18.83 -15.03
CA ASN A 5 -23.05 -17.99 -13.83
C ASN A 5 -21.80 -17.08 -13.80
N ARG A 6 -21.16 -16.85 -14.95
CA ARG A 6 -19.86 -16.16 -15.07
C ARG A 6 -19.83 -14.79 -14.38
N ASP A 7 -20.96 -14.08 -14.34
CA ASP A 7 -21.06 -12.72 -13.81
C ASP A 7 -21.23 -12.66 -12.28
N ASN A 8 -21.50 -13.80 -11.61
CA ASN A 8 -21.73 -13.84 -10.17
C ASN A 8 -21.06 -15.05 -9.50
N LEU A 9 -19.78 -15.27 -9.83
CA LEU A 9 -18.98 -16.30 -9.19
C LEU A 9 -18.40 -15.80 -7.86
N LYS A 10 -18.43 -16.67 -6.86
CA LYS A 10 -17.75 -16.48 -5.58
C LYS A 10 -16.80 -17.65 -5.35
N ALA A 11 -15.61 -17.36 -4.87
CA ALA A 11 -14.61 -18.37 -4.52
C ALA A 11 -14.34 -18.30 -3.02
N LEU A 12 -14.35 -19.46 -2.36
CA LEU A 12 -13.93 -19.60 -0.97
C LEU A 12 -12.50 -20.19 -0.98
N VAL A 13 -11.54 -19.43 -0.49
CA VAL A 13 -10.16 -19.91 -0.32
C VAL A 13 -9.97 -20.31 1.13
N GLN A 14 -9.48 -21.53 1.37
CA GLN A 14 -9.30 -22.08 2.70
C GLN A 14 -7.86 -22.55 2.89
N TRP A 15 -7.28 -22.19 4.04
CA TRP A 15 -5.93 -22.56 4.41
C TRP A 15 -5.96 -23.60 5.51
N PHE A 16 -5.29 -24.73 5.30
CA PHE A 16 -5.20 -25.80 6.29
C PHE A 16 -3.75 -25.92 6.77
N PRO A 17 -3.50 -25.95 8.08
CA PRO A 17 -2.17 -26.17 8.60
C PRO A 17 -1.79 -27.63 8.35
N ILE A 18 -0.60 -27.82 7.79
CA ILE A 18 -0.01 -29.13 7.53
C ILE A 18 1.21 -29.24 8.45
N ASP A 19 1.33 -30.36 9.15
CA ASP A 19 2.53 -30.69 9.89
C ASP A 19 3.64 -31.04 8.89
N ALA A 20 4.75 -30.32 8.98
CA ALA A 20 5.87 -30.44 8.05
C ALA A 20 6.52 -31.84 8.09
N SER A 21 6.48 -32.52 9.25
CA SER A 21 7.08 -33.85 9.41
C SER A 21 6.20 -34.97 8.86
N SER A 22 4.88 -34.88 9.05
CA SER A 22 3.94 -35.94 8.73
C SER A 22 3.13 -35.71 7.45
N ASN A 23 3.19 -34.50 6.87
CA ASN A 23 2.37 -34.05 5.75
C ASN A 23 0.85 -34.26 5.95
N LYS A 24 0.43 -34.37 7.22
CA LYS A 24 -0.99 -34.49 7.60
C LYS A 24 -1.52 -33.16 8.07
N TYR A 25 -2.83 -32.97 7.87
CA TYR A 25 -3.52 -31.83 8.44
C TYR A 25 -3.45 -31.89 9.96
N THR A 26 -2.92 -30.82 10.57
CA THR A 26 -2.87 -30.69 12.03
C THR A 26 -4.27 -30.44 12.61
N SER A 27 -5.19 -29.93 11.79
CA SER A 27 -6.58 -29.65 12.16
C SER A 27 -7.53 -29.94 11.00
N PRO A 28 -8.74 -30.50 11.27
CA PRO A 28 -9.77 -30.67 10.25
C PRO A 28 -10.47 -29.35 9.88
N LYS A 29 -10.28 -28.28 10.67
CA LYS A 29 -10.83 -26.96 10.39
C LYS A 29 -9.79 -26.09 9.69
N PRO A 30 -10.18 -25.28 8.69
CA PRO A 30 -9.28 -24.34 8.09
C PRO A 30 -8.84 -23.30 9.13
N LEU A 31 -7.55 -22.94 9.09
CA LEU A 31 -6.98 -21.87 9.90
C LEU A 31 -7.53 -20.50 9.46
N TYR A 32 -7.71 -20.33 8.14
CA TYR A 32 -8.28 -19.13 7.53
C TYR A 32 -9.25 -19.53 6.42
N ALA A 33 -10.29 -18.72 6.20
CA ALA A 33 -11.27 -18.95 5.15
C ALA A 33 -11.82 -17.60 4.66
N ASP A 34 -11.48 -17.23 3.43
CA ASP A 34 -11.83 -15.92 2.87
C ASP A 34 -12.67 -16.11 1.61
N THR A 35 -13.72 -15.30 1.48
CA THR A 35 -14.61 -15.33 0.31
C THR A 35 -14.32 -14.16 -0.61
N TYR A 36 -14.05 -14.47 -1.88
CA TYR A 36 -13.75 -13.49 -2.91
C TYR A 36 -14.80 -13.49 -4.01
N ARG A 37 -14.93 -12.35 -4.69
CA ARG A 37 -15.54 -12.29 -6.01
C ARG A 37 -14.57 -12.93 -7.01
N ALA A 38 -15.05 -13.89 -7.80
CA ALA A 38 -14.24 -14.51 -8.85
C ALA A 38 -14.62 -13.92 -10.21
N LEU A 39 -13.64 -13.35 -10.90
CA LEU A 39 -13.76 -12.81 -12.26
C LEU A 39 -13.01 -13.74 -13.21
N LEU A 40 -13.66 -14.18 -14.28
CA LEU A 40 -13.00 -14.99 -15.30
C LEU A 40 -12.07 -14.09 -16.13
N PHE A 41 -10.81 -14.50 -16.30
CA PHE A 41 -9.90 -13.79 -17.23
C PHE A 41 -10.24 -14.07 -18.69
N ASP A 42 -10.84 -15.23 -18.95
CA ASP A 42 -11.12 -15.71 -20.28
C ASP A 42 -12.59 -15.44 -20.62
N ASN A 43 -12.82 -14.57 -21.60
CA ASN A 43 -14.14 -14.20 -22.10
C ASN A 43 -14.60 -15.12 -23.25
N ASP A 44 -13.83 -16.16 -23.57
CA ASP A 44 -14.24 -17.16 -24.55
C ASP A 44 -15.48 -17.89 -24.04
N ASP A 45 -16.64 -17.45 -24.51
CA ASP A 45 -17.85 -18.24 -24.51
C ASP A 45 -17.51 -19.52 -25.25
N GLY A 46 -17.41 -20.63 -24.51
CA GLY A 46 -17.12 -21.96 -25.04
C GLY A 46 -18.13 -22.46 -26.10
N ALA A 47 -19.04 -21.60 -26.57
CA ALA A 47 -20.00 -21.83 -27.63
C ALA A 47 -19.60 -21.24 -28.99
N THR A 48 -18.61 -20.33 -29.08
CA THR A 48 -18.27 -19.61 -30.33
C THR A 48 -17.01 -20.10 -31.04
N ALA A 49 -16.56 -21.33 -30.77
CA ALA A 49 -15.54 -22.00 -31.57
C ALA A 49 -16.15 -22.90 -32.68
N ALA A 50 -17.37 -22.63 -33.13
CA ALA A 50 -17.99 -23.31 -34.27
C ALA A 50 -17.92 -22.46 -35.55
N ALA A 51 -16.73 -21.99 -35.91
CA ALA A 51 -16.47 -21.41 -37.23
C ALA A 51 -16.05 -22.53 -38.20
N SER A 52 -16.99 -23.41 -38.57
CA SER A 52 -17.05 -24.19 -39.83
C SER A 52 -18.13 -25.27 -39.70
N ALA A 53 -19.15 -25.23 -40.56
CA ALA A 53 -20.22 -26.24 -40.62
C ALA A 53 -19.72 -27.66 -41.01
N LEU A 54 -18.46 -27.81 -41.42
CA LEU A 54 -17.81 -29.11 -41.64
C LEU A 54 -17.13 -29.70 -40.39
N SER A 55 -16.94 -28.90 -39.34
CA SER A 55 -16.29 -29.30 -38.08
C SER A 55 -17.28 -29.50 -36.94
N ALA A 56 -18.59 -29.39 -37.22
CA ALA A 56 -19.65 -29.58 -36.25
C ALA A 56 -19.84 -31.09 -35.95
N LYS A 57 -18.82 -31.75 -35.41
CA LYS A 57 -19.10 -32.76 -34.40
C LYS A 57 -19.68 -31.99 -33.23
N GLN A 58 -20.99 -32.10 -33.04
CA GLN A 58 -21.56 -31.88 -31.72
C GLN A 58 -20.80 -32.81 -30.78
N GLU A 59 -19.87 -32.25 -30.01
CA GLU A 59 -19.30 -32.93 -28.85
C GLU A 59 -20.38 -33.00 -27.78
N THR A 60 -21.31 -33.90 -28.02
CA THR A 60 -22.17 -34.47 -27.00
C THR A 60 -21.27 -35.24 -26.04
N ASN A 61 -21.12 -34.72 -24.82
CA ASN A 61 -20.46 -35.38 -23.68
C ASN A 61 -18.94 -35.60 -23.78
N SER A 62 -18.16 -34.53 -23.93
CA SER A 62 -16.81 -34.51 -23.37
C SER A 62 -16.89 -34.18 -21.86
N LEU A 63 -17.05 -35.22 -21.04
CA LEU A 63 -16.83 -35.15 -19.58
C LEU A 63 -15.32 -35.26 -19.23
N ASP A 64 -14.46 -35.45 -20.23
CA ASP A 64 -13.05 -35.82 -20.07
C ASP A 64 -12.06 -34.71 -20.45
N GLU A 65 -12.50 -33.57 -21.02
CA GLU A 65 -11.59 -32.44 -21.24
C GLU A 65 -11.48 -31.58 -19.97
N GLU A 66 -10.39 -31.78 -19.24
CA GLU A 66 -9.97 -30.89 -18.16
C GLU A 66 -9.65 -29.49 -18.72
N ARG A 67 -10.59 -28.55 -18.55
CA ARG A 67 -10.37 -27.15 -18.94
C ARG A 67 -9.77 -26.36 -17.79
N VAL A 68 -8.55 -25.84 -17.99
CA VAL A 68 -7.90 -24.92 -17.05
C VAL A 68 -8.53 -23.53 -17.19
N ILE A 69 -9.20 -23.06 -16.14
CA ILE A 69 -9.82 -21.73 -16.10
C ILE A 69 -8.95 -20.83 -15.21
N LYS A 70 -8.61 -19.64 -15.72
CA LYS A 70 -7.91 -18.61 -14.96
C LYS A 70 -8.93 -17.65 -14.37
N VAL A 71 -8.88 -17.44 -13.06
CA VAL A 71 -9.78 -16.54 -12.33
C VAL A 71 -8.98 -15.50 -11.55
N ALA A 72 -9.43 -14.25 -11.61
CA ALA A 72 -9.00 -13.18 -10.72
C ALA A 72 -9.91 -13.17 -9.49
N LEU A 73 -9.31 -13.09 -8.31
CA LEU A 73 -10.05 -12.99 -7.05
C LEU A 73 -9.96 -11.56 -6.54
N VAL A 74 -11.12 -10.96 -6.26
CA VAL A 74 -11.23 -9.59 -5.76
C VAL A 74 -11.97 -9.61 -4.43
N GLU A 75 -11.49 -8.83 -3.46
CA GLU A 75 -12.20 -8.66 -2.18
C GLU A 75 -13.57 -7.99 -2.41
N ILE A 76 -14.62 -8.61 -1.88
CA ILE A 76 -16.01 -8.16 -2.07
C ILE A 76 -16.20 -6.72 -1.60
N ALA A 77 -15.55 -6.35 -0.49
CA ALA A 77 -15.62 -5.01 0.03
C ALA A 77 -14.92 -3.97 -0.85
N SER A 78 -13.75 -4.31 -1.40
CA SER A 78 -13.01 -3.44 -2.31
C SER A 78 -13.81 -3.15 -3.57
N GLU A 79 -14.43 -4.18 -4.16
CA GLU A 79 -15.34 -4.04 -5.30
C GLU A 79 -16.52 -3.12 -4.96
N SER A 80 -17.24 -3.39 -3.87
CA SER A 80 -18.46 -2.64 -3.54
C SER A 80 -18.18 -1.17 -3.19
N LEU A 81 -17.12 -0.90 -2.43
CA LEU A 81 -16.75 0.47 -2.04
C LEU A 81 -16.21 1.28 -3.22
N SER A 82 -15.56 0.64 -4.19
CA SER A 82 -14.99 1.31 -5.38
C SER A 82 -16.05 1.90 -6.31
N TYR A 83 -17.28 1.36 -6.32
CA TYR A 83 -18.37 1.87 -7.15
C TYR A 83 -19.11 3.07 -6.55
N LYS A 84 -18.88 3.38 -5.27
CA LYS A 84 -19.57 4.48 -4.59
C LYS A 84 -18.88 5.81 -4.86
N ASN A 85 -19.69 6.83 -5.06
CA ASN A 85 -19.22 8.20 -5.07
C ASN A 85 -19.36 8.82 -3.68
N ALA A 86 -18.43 9.70 -3.35
CA ALA A 86 -18.43 10.52 -2.17
C ALA A 86 -18.85 11.95 -2.54
N GLN A 87 -19.77 12.53 -1.77
CA GLN A 87 -20.14 13.93 -1.91
C GLN A 87 -20.50 14.52 -0.55
N GLY A 88 -20.20 15.79 -0.35
CA GLY A 88 -20.59 16.51 0.86
C GLY A 88 -19.79 17.77 1.08
N THR A 89 -20.39 18.71 1.81
CA THR A 89 -19.69 19.88 2.32
C THR A 89 -19.59 19.74 3.84
N PHE A 90 -18.37 19.75 4.35
CA PHE A 90 -18.05 19.64 5.77
C PHE A 90 -17.56 21.00 6.24
N ARG A 91 -18.08 21.47 7.37
CA ARG A 91 -17.73 22.80 7.90
C ARG A 91 -17.09 22.68 9.27
N TYR A 92 -16.14 23.56 9.55
CA TYR A 92 -15.49 23.71 10.86
C TYR A 92 -14.93 22.40 11.44
N THR A 93 -14.29 21.59 10.59
CA THR A 93 -13.78 20.27 10.97
C THR A 93 -12.38 20.04 10.46
N ASP A 94 -11.68 19.11 11.10
CA ASP A 94 -10.37 18.63 10.71
C ASP A 94 -10.50 17.56 9.63
N ASN A 95 -9.51 17.47 8.74
CA ASN A 95 -9.49 16.49 7.65
C ASN A 95 -9.54 15.04 8.16
N GLN A 96 -8.88 14.75 9.29
CA GLN A 96 -8.93 13.43 9.92
C GLN A 96 -10.37 13.03 10.28
N ASN A 97 -11.09 13.93 10.94
CA ASN A 97 -12.48 13.69 11.36
C ASN A 97 -13.42 13.54 10.16
N ILE A 98 -13.17 14.26 9.06
CA ILE A 98 -13.91 14.04 7.81
C ILE A 98 -13.64 12.62 7.31
N VAL A 99 -12.38 12.23 7.13
CA VAL A 99 -12.03 10.91 6.58
C VAL A 99 -12.58 9.79 7.46
N GLU A 100 -12.31 9.81 8.76
CA GLU A 100 -12.77 8.79 9.70
C GLU A 100 -14.30 8.75 9.79
N GLY A 101 -14.95 9.90 10.01
CA GLY A 101 -16.40 9.98 10.18
C GLY A 101 -17.16 9.65 8.90
N PHE A 102 -16.74 10.22 7.77
CA PHE A 102 -17.40 10.02 6.49
C PHE A 102 -17.21 8.59 5.99
N ILE A 103 -15.98 8.09 5.92
CA ILE A 103 -15.72 6.74 5.42
C ILE A 103 -16.37 5.70 6.34
N SER A 104 -16.25 5.83 7.66
CA SER A 104 -16.89 4.89 8.59
C SER A 104 -18.42 4.89 8.46
N SER A 105 -19.04 6.04 8.18
CA SER A 105 -20.49 6.10 7.92
C SER A 105 -20.88 5.36 6.63
N GLN A 106 -20.08 5.50 5.57
CA GLN A 106 -20.34 4.85 4.28
C GLN A 106 -20.12 3.34 4.35
N ILE A 107 -19.10 2.89 5.07
CA ILE A 107 -18.86 1.48 5.39
C ILE A 107 -20.05 0.89 6.13
N LYS A 108 -20.56 1.57 7.17
CA LYS A 108 -21.72 1.09 7.94
C LYS A 108 -22.98 0.98 7.09
N GLN A 109 -23.22 1.95 6.21
CA GLN A 109 -24.35 1.89 5.26
C GLN A 109 -24.18 0.73 4.29
N GLU A 110 -22.96 0.48 3.80
CA GLU A 110 -22.70 -0.64 2.90
C GLU A 110 -22.85 -2.00 3.60
N ALA A 111 -22.38 -2.13 4.82
CA ALA A 111 -22.51 -3.35 5.60
C ALA A 111 -23.99 -3.74 5.85
N GLN A 112 -24.92 -2.77 5.88
CA GLN A 112 -26.36 -3.04 5.96
C GLN A 112 -26.93 -3.63 4.67
N LEU A 113 -26.41 -3.21 3.51
CA LEU A 113 -26.86 -3.69 2.19
C LEU A 113 -26.19 -5.01 1.80
N ASN A 114 -24.90 -5.12 2.08
CA ASN A 114 -24.07 -6.27 1.79
C ASN A 114 -23.19 -6.60 3.01
N PRO A 115 -23.62 -7.53 3.88
CA PRO A 115 -22.85 -7.91 5.07
C PRO A 115 -21.45 -8.44 4.77
N ALA A 116 -21.21 -8.98 3.57
CA ALA A 116 -19.90 -9.46 3.13
C ALA A 116 -18.95 -8.34 2.70
N ALA A 117 -19.42 -7.09 2.64
CA ALA A 117 -18.61 -5.90 2.37
C ALA A 117 -18.29 -5.11 3.66
N ASN A 118 -18.54 -5.68 4.83
CA ASN A 118 -18.25 -5.03 6.11
C ASN A 118 -16.74 -4.98 6.37
N VAL A 119 -16.20 -3.76 6.47
CA VAL A 119 -14.77 -3.50 6.62
C VAL A 119 -14.53 -2.64 7.86
N LYS A 120 -13.41 -2.84 8.55
CA LYS A 120 -12.94 -1.97 9.62
C LYS A 120 -12.07 -0.87 9.03
N LEU A 121 -12.26 0.37 9.47
CA LEU A 121 -11.35 1.46 9.12
C LEU A 121 -10.21 1.51 10.14
N GLU A 122 -8.97 1.36 9.69
CA GLU A 122 -7.77 1.53 10.52
C GLU A 122 -6.93 2.66 9.90
N MET A 123 -7.06 3.84 10.50
CA MET A 123 -6.30 5.04 10.15
C MET A 123 -5.24 5.29 11.21
N TYR A 124 -4.02 5.56 10.78
CA TYR A 124 -2.95 5.98 11.69
C TYR A 124 -3.19 7.43 12.16
N PRO A 125 -2.81 7.76 13.41
CA PRO A 125 -2.94 9.12 13.88
C PRO A 125 -2.06 10.05 13.03
N ILE A 126 -2.58 11.24 12.73
CA ILE A 126 -1.85 12.27 12.01
C ILE A 126 -0.87 12.95 12.98
N ASP A 127 0.39 13.12 12.56
CA ASP A 127 1.45 13.72 13.39
C ASP A 127 1.30 15.25 13.57
N GLU A 128 0.58 15.92 12.66
CA GLU A 128 0.39 17.37 12.66
C GLU A 128 -1.09 17.73 12.87
N VAL A 129 -1.38 18.59 13.84
CA VAL A 129 -2.72 19.16 14.03
C VAL A 129 -3.02 20.06 12.83
N VAL A 130 -3.69 19.51 11.82
CA VAL A 130 -4.16 20.29 10.66
C VAL A 130 -5.13 21.34 11.18
N GLU A 131 -4.92 22.59 10.76
CA GLU A 131 -5.81 23.70 11.12
C GLU A 131 -7.25 23.41 10.70
N LYS A 132 -8.19 23.72 11.60
CA LYS A 132 -9.63 23.63 11.31
C LYS A 132 -9.96 24.48 10.10
N ARG A 133 -10.70 23.89 9.17
CA ARG A 133 -11.12 24.57 7.94
C ARG A 133 -12.57 25.00 8.01
N ASP A 134 -12.85 26.18 7.48
CA ASP A 134 -14.19 26.74 7.44
C ASP A 134 -15.15 25.86 6.63
N ALA A 135 -14.74 25.44 5.43
CA ALA A 135 -15.50 24.53 4.60
C ALA A 135 -14.59 23.69 3.69
N VAL A 136 -14.82 22.37 3.69
CA VAL A 136 -14.23 21.41 2.76
C VAL A 136 -15.36 20.82 1.94
N THR A 137 -15.29 20.94 0.60
CA THR A 137 -16.33 20.40 -0.29
C THR A 137 -15.78 19.28 -1.13
N ILE A 138 -16.30 18.07 -0.93
CA ILE A 138 -16.00 16.91 -1.76
C ILE A 138 -16.92 16.93 -2.98
N PRO A 139 -16.38 17.03 -4.21
CA PRO A 139 -17.17 17.04 -5.44
C PRO A 139 -17.89 15.71 -5.67
N ILE A 140 -19.05 15.76 -6.32
CA ILE A 140 -19.92 14.60 -6.61
C ILE A 140 -19.22 13.47 -7.38
N LYS A 141 -18.20 13.81 -8.18
CA LYS A 141 -17.48 12.86 -9.04
C LYS A 141 -16.35 12.11 -8.33
N THR A 142 -16.06 12.43 -7.08
CA THR A 142 -14.99 11.77 -6.32
C THR A 142 -15.47 10.39 -5.90
N ARG A 143 -14.71 9.33 -6.21
CA ARG A 143 -15.04 7.99 -5.72
C ARG A 143 -14.74 7.90 -4.23
N LEU A 144 -15.46 7.03 -3.51
CA LEU A 144 -15.27 6.85 -2.07
C LEU A 144 -13.83 6.43 -1.73
N VAL A 145 -13.24 5.55 -2.54
CA VAL A 145 -11.86 5.08 -2.40
C VAL A 145 -10.81 6.17 -2.63
N ASP A 146 -11.17 7.21 -3.40
CA ASP A 146 -10.28 8.33 -3.74
C ASP A 146 -10.39 9.48 -2.72
N VAL A 147 -11.31 9.40 -1.74
CA VAL A 147 -11.51 10.46 -0.73
C VAL A 147 -10.20 10.76 0.04
N PRO A 148 -9.45 9.76 0.55
CA PRO A 148 -8.18 10.04 1.23
C PRO A 148 -7.19 10.77 0.32
N GLU A 149 -7.06 10.37 -0.95
CA GLU A 149 -6.14 11.00 -1.90
C GLU A 149 -6.58 12.43 -2.25
N PHE A 150 -7.89 12.66 -2.39
CA PHE A 150 -8.45 13.99 -2.58
C PHE A 150 -8.11 14.91 -1.39
N MET A 151 -8.25 14.41 -0.16
CA MET A 151 -7.88 15.15 1.04
C MET A 151 -6.38 15.45 1.08
N GLN A 152 -5.54 14.47 0.72
CA GLN A 152 -4.10 14.65 0.69
C GLN A 152 -3.67 15.72 -0.33
N THR A 153 -4.22 15.69 -1.54
CA THR A 153 -3.70 16.47 -2.67
C THR A 153 -4.38 17.82 -2.85
N LYS A 154 -5.70 17.90 -2.62
CA LYS A 154 -6.50 19.10 -2.89
C LYS A 154 -6.90 19.85 -1.63
N GLU A 155 -7.21 19.13 -0.56
CA GLU A 155 -7.79 19.70 0.65
C GLU A 155 -6.84 19.63 1.84
N GLY A 156 -5.61 20.15 1.68
CA GLY A 156 -4.76 20.48 2.84
C GLY A 156 -3.86 19.42 3.42
N GLY A 157 -3.99 18.19 2.94
CA GLY A 157 -3.14 17.11 3.39
C GLY A 157 -3.69 16.36 4.59
N LEU A 158 -3.26 15.11 4.70
CA LEU A 158 -3.43 14.25 5.86
C LEU A 158 -2.09 13.94 6.49
N TYR A 159 -1.11 13.46 5.70
CA TYR A 159 0.21 13.09 6.22
C TYR A 159 1.32 13.84 5.49
N SER A 160 2.32 14.32 6.23
CA SER A 160 3.51 14.98 5.67
C SER A 160 4.49 13.99 5.03
N ASN A 161 4.34 12.69 5.30
CA ASN A 161 5.18 11.61 4.78
C ASN A 161 4.48 10.75 3.72
N GLY A 162 3.60 11.35 2.92
CA GLY A 162 2.82 10.66 1.88
C GLY A 162 1.65 9.86 2.46
N LEU A 163 0.70 9.51 1.58
CA LEU A 163 -0.53 8.80 1.95
C LEU A 163 -0.61 7.48 1.18
N GLY A 164 -0.90 6.40 1.92
CA GLY A 164 -1.28 5.10 1.39
C GLY A 164 -2.71 4.76 1.82
N SER A 165 -3.51 4.24 0.89
CA SER A 165 -4.88 3.78 1.13
C SER A 165 -5.01 2.40 0.50
N PHE A 166 -5.31 1.38 1.31
CA PHE A 166 -5.41 0.02 0.81
C PHE A 166 -6.43 -0.80 1.60
N ILE A 167 -7.27 -1.55 0.90
CA ILE A 167 -8.23 -2.47 1.51
C ILE A 167 -7.60 -3.87 1.48
N GLN A 168 -7.41 -4.45 2.66
CA GLN A 168 -6.92 -5.80 2.82
C GLN A 168 -7.64 -6.48 3.98
N ARG A 169 -8.24 -7.64 3.70
CA ARG A 169 -8.76 -8.58 4.71
C ARG A 169 -9.67 -7.89 5.73
N ASP A 170 -10.84 -7.49 5.24
CA ASP A 170 -11.89 -6.79 5.99
C ASP A 170 -11.41 -5.53 6.72
N THR A 171 -10.26 -4.96 6.32
CA THR A 171 -9.70 -3.74 6.93
C THR A 171 -9.25 -2.77 5.84
N TRP A 172 -9.72 -1.53 5.92
CA TRP A 172 -9.26 -0.42 5.11
C TRP A 172 -8.19 0.34 5.89
N TRP A 173 -6.96 0.23 5.39
CA TRP A 173 -5.77 0.85 5.93
C TRP A 173 -5.55 2.23 5.32
N ILE A 174 -5.39 3.25 6.17
CA ILE A 174 -4.97 4.59 5.77
C ILE A 174 -3.71 4.94 6.58
N TYR A 175 -2.57 5.08 5.91
CA TYR A 175 -1.26 5.13 6.56
C TYR A 175 -0.26 6.06 5.86
N PRO A 176 0.76 6.57 6.57
CA PRO A 176 1.87 7.28 5.96
C PRO A 176 2.85 6.31 5.29
N VAL A 177 3.19 6.56 4.01
CA VAL A 177 4.01 5.64 3.19
C VAL A 177 5.51 5.78 3.48
N PHE A 178 5.97 6.99 3.79
CA PHE A 178 7.39 7.31 3.92
C PHE A 178 7.85 7.57 5.36
N ASP A 179 6.98 7.37 6.35
CA ASP A 179 7.34 7.56 7.76
C ASP A 179 8.08 6.35 8.33
N THR A 180 9.41 6.42 8.31
CA THR A 180 10.29 5.37 8.83
C THR A 180 10.44 5.40 10.36
N SER A 181 9.90 6.40 11.06
CA SER A 181 10.05 6.52 12.53
C SER A 181 9.13 5.58 13.33
N ARG A 182 8.20 4.91 12.65
CA ARG A 182 7.10 4.17 13.28
C ARG A 182 7.50 2.86 13.95
N PHE A 183 8.62 2.26 13.56
CA PHE A 183 9.04 0.95 14.06
C PHE A 183 9.17 0.89 15.59
N THR A 184 9.58 1.98 16.23
CA THR A 184 9.73 2.07 17.70
C THR A 184 8.43 2.44 18.42
N LYS A 185 7.44 3.01 17.71
CA LYS A 185 6.18 3.52 18.29
C LYS A 185 5.06 2.47 18.31
N THR A 186 5.13 1.44 17.47
CA THR A 186 4.03 0.47 17.27
C THR A 186 4.39 -0.94 17.75
N THR A 187 3.38 -1.68 18.22
CA THR A 187 3.51 -3.10 18.59
C THR A 187 3.52 -4.04 17.39
N ARG A 188 2.71 -3.74 16.35
CA ARG A 188 2.63 -4.55 15.14
C ARG A 188 3.74 -4.18 14.14
N ARG A 189 4.81 -4.98 14.05
CA ARG A 189 6.01 -4.62 13.28
C ARG A 189 6.68 -5.79 12.59
N LEU A 190 7.43 -5.52 11.52
CA LEU A 190 8.14 -6.53 10.72
C LEU A 190 9.65 -6.41 10.91
N LYS A 191 10.33 -7.48 11.31
CA LYS A 191 11.78 -7.60 11.26
C LYS A 191 12.17 -8.47 10.07
N ILE A 192 13.01 -7.92 9.19
CA ILE A 192 13.59 -8.67 8.07
C ILE A 192 15.05 -8.90 8.39
N ILE A 193 15.44 -10.17 8.49
CA ILE A 193 16.84 -10.58 8.62
C ILE A 193 17.29 -11.05 7.23
N GLN A 194 18.07 -10.22 6.56
CA GLN A 194 18.67 -10.56 5.28
C GLN A 194 20.02 -11.22 5.52
N MET A 195 20.12 -12.51 5.19
CA MET A 195 21.35 -13.27 5.30
C MET A 195 22.04 -13.38 3.94
N ALA A 196 23.37 -13.24 3.93
CA ALA A 196 24.18 -13.49 2.75
C ALA A 196 24.52 -14.98 2.66
N GLY A 197 24.13 -15.64 1.57
CA GLY A 197 24.57 -16.99 1.24
C GLY A 197 23.46 -18.05 1.19
N PRO A 198 23.75 -19.23 0.60
CA PRO A 198 22.76 -20.27 0.30
C PRO A 198 22.35 -21.10 1.53
N TYR A 199 22.69 -20.69 2.76
CA TYR A 199 22.57 -21.53 3.95
C TYR A 199 21.16 -21.61 4.56
N ALA A 200 20.24 -20.71 4.22
CA ALA A 200 18.87 -20.75 4.73
C ALA A 200 17.75 -20.75 3.66
N PRO A 201 17.72 -21.77 2.77
CA PRO A 201 16.47 -22.22 2.17
C PRO A 201 16.04 -23.63 2.63
N MET A 202 16.68 -24.22 3.65
CA MET A 202 16.33 -25.56 4.15
C MET A 202 15.39 -25.58 5.36
N ALA A 203 15.15 -24.43 6.01
CA ALA A 203 14.21 -24.37 7.12
C ALA A 203 12.77 -24.53 6.60
N GLU A 204 12.00 -25.43 7.21
CA GLU A 204 10.60 -25.67 6.85
C GLU A 204 9.73 -24.44 7.12
N GLN A 205 10.15 -23.58 8.05
CA GLN A 205 9.55 -22.30 8.40
C GLN A 205 10.61 -21.20 8.44
N SER A 206 10.41 -20.14 7.64
CA SER A 206 11.32 -18.99 7.50
C SER A 206 10.86 -17.75 8.29
N TRP A 207 9.87 -17.92 9.17
CA TRP A 207 9.23 -16.82 9.87
C TRP A 207 8.76 -17.19 11.27
N LEU A 208 8.72 -16.21 12.15
CA LEU A 208 8.20 -16.31 13.50
C LEU A 208 7.23 -15.15 13.74
N TYR A 209 6.04 -15.43 14.23
CA TYR A 209 5.05 -14.40 14.59
C TYR A 209 4.73 -14.50 16.07
N GLU A 210 5.18 -13.53 16.85
CA GLU A 210 5.00 -13.49 18.31
C GLU A 210 4.59 -12.08 18.76
N ASN A 211 3.55 -11.96 19.58
CA ASN A 211 3.14 -10.70 20.21
C ASN A 211 2.94 -9.51 19.24
N GLY A 212 2.54 -9.77 18.00
CA GLY A 212 2.35 -8.74 16.97
C GLY A 212 3.61 -8.43 16.15
N GLU A 213 4.74 -9.03 16.49
CA GLU A 213 5.99 -8.91 15.75
C GLU A 213 6.18 -10.10 14.81
N LEU A 214 6.35 -9.79 13.51
CA LEU A 214 6.70 -10.78 12.50
C LEU A 214 8.20 -10.69 12.24
N THR A 215 8.94 -11.74 12.52
CA THR A 215 10.35 -11.88 12.12
C THR A 215 10.44 -12.80 10.92
N VAL A 216 11.09 -12.34 9.86
CA VAL A 216 11.27 -13.06 8.60
C VAL A 216 12.75 -13.19 8.29
N VAL A 217 13.16 -14.38 7.85
CA VAL A 217 14.51 -14.65 7.36
C VAL A 217 14.48 -14.76 5.84
N CYS A 218 15.21 -13.88 5.17
CA CYS A 218 15.37 -13.86 3.72
C CYS A 218 16.81 -14.21 3.34
N THR A 219 16.98 -15.13 2.39
CA THR A 219 18.31 -15.64 1.97
C THR A 219 18.61 -15.44 0.50
N THR A 220 17.58 -15.20 -0.28
CA THR A 220 17.70 -14.89 -1.71
C THR A 220 18.20 -13.47 -1.93
N ALA A 221 18.76 -13.24 -3.12
CA ALA A 221 19.31 -11.95 -3.51
C ALA A 221 18.30 -10.81 -3.30
N SER A 222 18.70 -9.83 -2.49
CA SER A 222 17.95 -8.59 -2.29
C SER A 222 18.45 -7.52 -3.25
N LYS A 223 17.53 -6.67 -3.72
CA LYS A 223 17.84 -5.49 -4.53
C LYS A 223 17.62 -4.25 -3.68
N MET A 224 18.65 -3.40 -3.58
CA MET A 224 18.54 -2.07 -3.01
C MET A 224 18.73 -1.06 -4.14
N GLN A 225 17.76 -0.16 -4.32
CA GLN A 225 17.80 0.88 -5.33
C GLN A 225 17.73 2.25 -4.65
N ASP A 226 18.83 2.99 -4.74
CA ASP A 226 18.85 4.39 -4.31
C ASP A 226 18.17 5.27 -5.36
N ILE A 227 16.97 5.73 -5.04
CA ILE A 227 16.22 6.71 -5.84
C ILE A 227 16.45 8.15 -5.37
N SER A 228 17.01 8.34 -4.17
CA SER A 228 17.14 9.65 -3.53
C SER A 228 18.05 10.58 -4.35
N THR A 229 19.21 10.07 -4.77
CA THR A 229 20.24 10.88 -5.43
C THR A 229 19.77 11.41 -6.78
N SER A 230 19.19 10.56 -7.63
CA SER A 230 18.64 11.00 -8.92
C SER A 230 17.44 11.94 -8.74
N ALA A 231 16.56 11.65 -7.78
CA ALA A 231 15.40 12.50 -7.50
C ALA A 231 15.80 13.88 -6.95
N GLN A 232 16.85 13.97 -6.13
CA GLN A 232 17.39 15.22 -5.61
C GLN A 232 18.10 16.06 -6.68
N ILE A 233 18.79 15.43 -7.64
CA ILE A 233 19.40 16.14 -8.77
C ILE A 233 18.32 16.75 -9.67
N ASN A 234 17.28 15.98 -9.99
CA ASN A 234 16.24 16.42 -10.93
C ASN A 234 15.27 17.43 -10.31
N ASN A 235 14.92 17.27 -9.03
CA ASN A 235 13.83 18.04 -8.41
C ASN A 235 14.28 18.90 -7.21
N GLY A 236 15.57 18.90 -6.89
CA GLY A 236 16.11 19.62 -5.75
C GLY A 236 15.93 18.90 -4.40
N THR A 237 16.70 19.35 -3.41
CA THR A 237 16.64 18.93 -1.99
C THR A 237 15.63 19.74 -1.17
N GLY A 238 15.10 20.80 -1.77
CA GLY A 238 14.03 21.61 -1.20
C GLY A 238 12.96 21.94 -2.22
N THR A 239 11.86 22.48 -1.74
CA THR A 239 10.80 23.02 -2.58
C THR A 239 10.48 24.45 -2.16
N ARG A 240 10.10 25.26 -3.13
CA ARG A 240 9.61 26.62 -2.95
C ARG A 240 8.23 26.73 -3.56
N PHE A 241 7.31 27.34 -2.83
CA PHE A 241 6.00 27.69 -3.36
C PHE A 241 5.48 28.92 -2.63
N ILE A 242 4.49 29.54 -3.22
CA ILE A 242 3.84 30.71 -2.67
C ILE A 242 2.61 30.24 -1.89
N LYS A 243 2.45 30.70 -0.64
CA LYS A 243 1.23 30.45 0.13
C LYS A 243 0.09 31.26 -0.47
N ALA A 244 -1.00 30.59 -0.81
CA ALA A 244 -2.15 31.24 -1.45
C ALA A 244 -2.86 32.20 -0.47
N SER A 245 -2.99 31.80 0.79
CA SER A 245 -3.50 32.63 1.88
C SER A 245 -2.70 33.93 2.06
N GLU A 246 -1.38 33.86 2.11
CA GLU A 246 -0.50 35.03 2.27
C GLU A 246 -0.48 35.94 1.04
N MET A 247 -0.66 35.37 -0.16
CA MET A 247 -0.83 36.15 -1.40
C MET A 247 -2.02 37.09 -1.37
N PHE A 248 -3.07 36.80 -0.62
CA PHE A 248 -4.25 37.66 -0.49
C PHE A 248 -4.19 38.60 0.71
N ASN A 249 -3.56 38.15 1.81
CA ASN A 249 -3.59 38.88 3.08
C ASN A 249 -2.36 39.76 3.33
N ASN A 250 -1.22 39.47 2.72
CA ASN A 250 0.08 40.04 3.11
C ASN A 250 1.00 40.31 1.90
N THR A 251 0.42 40.59 0.73
CA THR A 251 1.12 40.71 -0.57
C THR A 251 2.09 41.89 -0.64
N THR A 252 1.81 42.96 0.11
CA THR A 252 2.55 44.22 0.06
C THR A 252 3.09 44.57 1.45
N ALA A 253 4.37 44.88 1.52
CA ALA A 253 5.00 45.47 2.69
C ALA A 253 5.56 46.83 2.29
N GLY A 254 5.20 47.89 3.02
CA GLY A 254 5.65 49.24 2.67
C GLY A 254 5.15 50.35 3.59
N ASP A 255 5.90 51.45 3.59
CA ASP A 255 5.52 52.74 4.16
C ASP A 255 4.43 53.43 3.29
N PRO A 256 3.73 54.47 3.79
CA PRO A 256 2.57 55.09 3.13
C PRO A 256 2.75 55.59 1.69
N ASN A 257 3.98 55.65 1.16
CA ASN A 257 4.31 56.19 -0.16
C ASN A 257 5.15 55.25 -1.06
N LYS A 258 5.49 54.04 -0.61
CA LYS A 258 6.18 53.02 -1.43
C LYS A 258 5.75 51.63 -0.98
N GLU A 259 4.99 50.94 -1.81
CA GLU A 259 4.67 49.54 -1.61
C GLU A 259 5.72 48.66 -2.31
N HIS A 260 6.27 47.70 -1.56
CA HIS A 260 7.11 46.64 -2.10
C HIS A 260 6.36 45.31 -1.98
N PHE A 261 6.60 44.41 -2.92
CA PHE A 261 6.06 43.05 -2.84
C PHE A 261 6.73 42.31 -1.66
N ASN A 262 5.95 41.78 -0.74
CA ASN A 262 6.45 41.07 0.44
C ASN A 262 6.82 39.62 0.09
N SER A 263 7.92 39.43 -0.63
CA SER A 263 8.36 38.09 -1.01
C SER A 263 8.71 37.20 0.19
N GLU A 264 9.18 37.78 1.30
CA GLU A 264 9.57 37.01 2.50
C GLU A 264 8.36 36.44 3.26
N GLY A 265 7.25 37.18 3.34
CA GLY A 265 6.03 36.69 3.98
C GLY A 265 5.23 35.70 3.11
N VAL A 266 5.33 35.84 1.79
CA VAL A 266 4.50 35.11 0.83
C VAL A 266 5.16 33.82 0.33
N LEU A 267 6.49 33.80 0.23
CA LEU A 267 7.24 32.64 -0.25
C LEU A 267 7.52 31.67 0.90
N ALA A 268 7.11 30.42 0.74
CA ALA A 268 7.48 29.33 1.62
C ALA A 268 8.61 28.51 0.98
N GLU A 269 9.77 28.49 1.63
CA GLU A 269 10.90 27.66 1.24
C GLU A 269 11.14 26.57 2.27
N PHE A 270 11.18 25.32 1.82
CA PHE A 270 11.47 24.18 2.68
C PHE A 270 12.65 23.42 2.11
N GLN A 271 13.61 23.12 2.96
CA GLN A 271 14.76 22.27 2.62
C GLN A 271 14.83 21.12 3.60
N VAL A 272 14.82 19.88 3.11
CA VAL A 272 14.94 18.69 3.95
C VAL A 272 16.30 18.06 3.71
N GLY A 273 17.22 18.33 4.63
CA GLY A 273 18.59 17.83 4.58
C GLY A 273 19.51 18.65 3.68
N LYS A 274 20.81 18.48 3.89
CA LYS A 274 21.86 19.01 3.01
C LYS A 274 22.38 17.85 2.17
N ARG A 275 22.57 18.07 0.87
CA ARG A 275 23.31 17.14 0.03
C ARG A 275 24.76 17.10 0.46
N ASP A 276 25.39 15.93 0.39
CA ASP A 276 26.75 15.71 0.89
C ASP A 276 27.80 16.59 0.18
N ASP A 277 27.49 17.06 -1.03
CA ASP A 277 28.36 17.95 -1.81
C ASP A 277 28.05 19.45 -1.61
N GLY A 278 27.13 19.80 -0.72
CA GLY A 278 26.77 21.19 -0.38
C GLY A 278 25.86 21.91 -1.40
N ASN A 279 25.61 21.30 -2.57
CA ASN A 279 24.79 21.88 -3.62
C ASN A 279 23.30 21.61 -3.36
N ASN A 280 22.73 22.43 -2.48
CA ASN A 280 21.32 22.40 -2.14
C ASN A 280 20.54 23.31 -3.07
N ILE A 281 19.59 22.73 -3.79
CA ILE A 281 18.73 23.47 -4.71
C ILE A 281 17.31 23.30 -4.22
N ALA A 282 16.66 24.41 -3.89
CA ALA A 282 15.22 24.46 -3.64
C ALA A 282 14.54 24.94 -4.92
N MET A 283 13.90 24.00 -5.62
CA MET A 283 13.19 24.28 -6.88
C MET A 283 11.76 24.71 -6.59
N PHE A 284 11.14 25.47 -7.51
CA PHE A 284 9.71 25.71 -7.43
C PHE A 284 8.94 24.39 -7.52
N SER A 285 7.91 24.24 -6.69
CA SER A 285 6.98 23.12 -6.82
C SER A 285 6.22 23.19 -8.14
N ASP A 286 5.80 22.04 -8.67
CA ASP A 286 4.87 21.94 -9.81
C ASP A 286 3.60 22.78 -9.58
N VAL A 287 3.19 22.92 -8.32
CA VAL A 287 2.11 23.81 -7.90
C VAL A 287 2.74 25.06 -7.28
N ALA A 288 2.91 26.09 -8.09
CA ALA A 288 3.60 27.32 -7.68
C ALA A 288 2.90 28.09 -6.55
N ILE A 289 1.56 27.99 -6.44
CA ILE A 289 0.75 28.68 -5.41
C ILE A 289 -0.17 27.66 -4.74
N THR A 290 0.01 27.43 -3.44
CA THR A 290 -0.77 26.46 -2.66
C THR A 290 -0.65 26.71 -1.15
N ASP A 291 -1.72 26.43 -0.41
CA ASP A 291 -1.68 26.34 1.07
C ASP A 291 -1.54 24.90 1.57
N ASN A 292 -1.47 23.92 0.67
CA ASN A 292 -1.31 22.51 1.02
C ASN A 292 0.18 22.15 1.22
N ILE A 293 0.74 22.59 2.34
CA ILE A 293 2.13 22.38 2.71
C ILE A 293 2.44 20.88 2.90
N VAL A 294 1.49 20.14 3.47
CA VAL A 294 1.60 18.71 3.80
C VAL A 294 1.84 17.84 2.56
N ASN A 295 1.19 18.16 1.43
CA ASN A 295 1.42 17.48 0.17
C ASN A 295 2.83 17.73 -0.39
N GLU A 296 3.34 18.95 -0.23
CA GLU A 296 4.69 19.30 -0.66
C GLU A 296 5.76 18.62 0.21
N TYR A 297 5.54 18.52 1.53
CA TYR A 297 6.38 17.71 2.41
C TYR A 297 6.43 16.24 1.97
N SER A 298 5.29 15.68 1.56
CA SER A 298 5.22 14.29 1.12
C SER A 298 6.09 14.01 -0.11
N LYS A 299 6.14 14.93 -1.06
CA LYS A 299 7.01 14.84 -2.23
C LYS A 299 8.48 14.84 -1.84
N ILE A 300 8.86 15.58 -0.80
CA ILE A 300 10.24 15.62 -0.31
C ILE A 300 10.57 14.36 0.49
N ALA A 301 9.65 13.88 1.33
CA ALA A 301 9.83 12.66 2.11
C ALA A 301 10.18 11.45 1.22
N PHE A 302 9.51 11.32 0.06
CA PHE A 302 9.83 10.31 -0.95
C PHE A 302 11.30 10.40 -1.44
N ARG A 303 11.82 11.62 -1.61
CA ARG A 303 13.19 11.86 -2.11
C ARG A 303 14.29 11.55 -1.09
N LYS A 304 13.94 11.28 0.19
CA LYS A 304 14.91 11.02 1.26
C LYS A 304 15.23 9.52 1.40
N GLY A 305 14.35 8.63 0.95
CA GLY A 305 14.52 7.19 1.15
C GLY A 305 14.97 6.43 -0.07
N GLN A 306 14.96 5.11 0.08
CA GLN A 306 15.40 4.14 -0.91
C GLN A 306 14.40 2.99 -0.99
N ILE A 307 14.40 2.27 -2.11
CA ILE A 307 13.55 1.10 -2.28
C ILE A 307 14.39 -0.15 -2.04
N PHE A 308 13.95 -0.99 -1.12
CA PHE A 308 14.51 -2.30 -0.85
C PHE A 308 13.52 -3.39 -1.23
N ILE A 309 14.00 -4.38 -1.99
CA ILE A 309 13.23 -5.52 -2.44
C ILE A 309 13.94 -6.78 -1.97
N THR A 310 13.22 -7.64 -1.26
CA THR A 310 13.71 -8.97 -0.88
C THR A 310 12.68 -10.03 -1.20
N ILE A 311 13.15 -11.26 -1.35
CA ILE A 311 12.30 -12.43 -1.57
C ILE A 311 12.28 -13.26 -0.28
N TRP A 312 11.07 -13.49 0.22
CA TRP A 312 10.76 -14.32 1.36
C TRP A 312 10.25 -15.68 0.86
N GLN A 313 11.08 -16.71 1.01
CA GLN A 313 10.73 -18.09 0.65
C GLN A 313 9.93 -18.75 1.77
N ARG A 314 8.99 -19.65 1.44
CA ARG A 314 8.06 -20.29 2.40
C ARG A 314 7.31 -19.24 3.22
N SER A 315 6.79 -18.24 2.51
CA SER A 315 6.18 -17.05 3.10
C SER A 315 4.80 -17.30 3.69
N MET A 316 4.36 -16.32 4.50
CA MET A 316 2.99 -16.20 4.95
C MET A 316 2.59 -14.72 4.91
N ALA A 317 2.31 -14.19 3.71
CA ALA A 317 2.02 -12.77 3.47
C ALA A 317 0.81 -12.25 4.28
N ARG A 318 -0.05 -13.15 4.77
CA ARG A 318 -1.17 -12.81 5.68
C ARG A 318 -0.71 -12.09 6.95
N TYR A 319 0.51 -12.28 7.45
CA TYR A 319 0.93 -11.54 8.66
C TYR A 319 1.42 -10.11 8.37
N VAL A 320 1.60 -9.77 7.10
CA VAL A 320 2.00 -8.44 6.66
C VAL A 320 0.75 -7.63 6.33
N TYR A 321 0.70 -6.38 6.76
CA TYR A 321 -0.36 -5.43 6.42
C TYR A 321 0.23 -4.20 5.71
N PRO A 322 -0.59 -3.42 4.98
CA PRO A 322 -0.11 -2.29 4.20
C PRO A 322 0.37 -1.18 5.13
N GLY A 323 1.54 -0.61 4.87
CA GLY A 323 2.08 0.41 5.75
C GLY A 323 2.64 -0.12 7.07
N MET A 324 2.89 -1.43 7.16
CA MET A 324 3.53 -2.06 8.32
C MET A 324 4.94 -1.50 8.49
N PRO A 325 5.27 -0.97 9.69
CA PRO A 325 6.61 -0.50 9.95
C PRO A 325 7.56 -1.69 10.04
N MET A 326 8.73 -1.53 9.46
CA MET A 326 9.70 -2.60 9.33
C MET A 326 11.11 -2.16 9.71
N ARG A 327 11.92 -3.14 10.10
CA ARG A 327 13.35 -2.99 10.35
C ARG A 327 14.10 -4.08 9.61
N LEU A 328 15.04 -3.67 8.76
CA LEU A 328 15.94 -4.55 8.03
C LEU A 328 17.27 -4.67 8.79
N TYR A 329 17.67 -5.91 9.01
CA TYR A 329 19.01 -6.29 9.46
C TYR A 329 19.74 -6.89 8.27
N TYR A 330 20.87 -6.27 7.92
CA TYR A 330 21.70 -6.69 6.79
C TYR A 330 23.16 -6.76 7.23
N ASP A 331 23.83 -7.88 6.97
CA ASP A 331 25.27 -7.99 7.25
C ASP A 331 26.08 -7.40 6.09
N LYS A 332 26.97 -6.47 6.42
CA LYS A 332 27.95 -5.89 5.49
C LYS A 332 29.33 -5.96 6.12
N ASP A 333 30.19 -6.78 5.56
CA ASP A 333 31.60 -6.93 5.98
C ASP A 333 31.75 -7.27 7.49
N GLY A 334 30.83 -8.08 8.03
CA GLY A 334 30.83 -8.49 9.44
C GLY A 334 30.19 -7.45 10.39
N GLN A 335 29.61 -6.37 9.86
CA GLN A 335 28.84 -5.40 10.64
C GLN A 335 27.36 -5.48 10.30
N THR A 336 26.53 -5.58 11.33
CA THR A 336 25.07 -5.54 11.18
C THR A 336 24.62 -4.10 10.93
N MET A 337 24.19 -3.85 9.70
CA MET A 337 23.55 -2.62 9.27
C MET A 337 22.05 -2.70 9.55
N VAL A 338 21.49 -1.65 10.17
CA VAL A 338 20.07 -1.56 10.49
C VAL A 338 19.42 -0.41 9.73
N TYR A 339 18.34 -0.71 9.03
CA TYR A 339 17.49 0.26 8.35
C TYR A 339 16.06 0.19 8.87
N ASP A 340 15.45 1.34 9.08
CA ASP A 340 14.03 1.45 9.43
C ASP A 340 13.23 1.89 8.21
N GLY A 341 12.02 1.36 8.10
CA GLY A 341 11.22 1.53 6.89
C GLY A 341 9.75 1.22 7.06
N VAL A 342 9.05 1.19 5.92
CA VAL A 342 7.64 0.88 5.80
C VAL A 342 7.44 -0.10 4.64
N VAL A 343 6.61 -1.11 4.83
CA VAL A 343 6.19 -2.03 3.75
C VAL A 343 5.25 -1.30 2.80
N MET A 344 5.62 -1.25 1.52
CA MET A 344 4.81 -0.66 0.46
C MET A 344 3.92 -1.70 -0.21
N GLN A 345 4.49 -2.86 -0.55
CA GLN A 345 3.81 -3.90 -1.31
C GLN A 345 4.35 -5.28 -0.95
N ILE A 346 3.48 -6.29 -1.01
CA ILE A 346 3.86 -7.69 -0.92
C ILE A 346 3.15 -8.48 -2.02
N ASP A 347 3.92 -9.21 -2.81
CA ASP A 347 3.39 -10.07 -3.87
C ASP A 347 3.71 -11.51 -3.51
N GLU A 348 2.68 -12.31 -3.20
CA GLU A 348 2.84 -13.72 -2.83
C GLU A 348 2.39 -14.65 -3.96
N GLN A 349 3.23 -15.61 -4.30
CA GLN A 349 2.97 -16.65 -5.29
C GLN A 349 2.97 -18.01 -4.62
N TRP A 350 1.97 -18.83 -4.96
CA TRP A 350 1.79 -20.19 -4.46
C TRP A 350 2.05 -21.19 -5.58
N LYS A 351 2.90 -22.19 -5.32
CA LYS A 351 3.20 -23.27 -6.26
C LYS A 351 3.12 -24.63 -5.58
N GLY A 352 2.72 -25.67 -6.33
CA GLY A 352 2.79 -27.04 -5.83
C GLY A 352 4.23 -27.44 -5.49
N GLU A 353 4.40 -28.18 -4.39
CA GLU A 353 5.73 -28.62 -3.93
C GLU A 353 6.38 -29.66 -4.88
N SER A 354 5.56 -30.51 -5.53
CA SER A 354 6.01 -31.41 -6.60
C SER A 354 5.06 -31.41 -7.80
N LYS A 355 5.52 -31.96 -8.93
CA LYS A 355 4.74 -32.05 -10.17
C LYS A 355 3.66 -33.12 -10.04
N GLY A 356 2.39 -32.72 -9.97
CA GLY A 356 1.23 -33.63 -10.01
C GLY A 356 -0.09 -32.91 -9.76
N MET A 357 -1.14 -33.24 -10.51
CA MET A 357 -2.45 -32.55 -10.44
C MET A 357 -3.25 -32.82 -9.15
N ILE A 358 -2.93 -33.90 -8.42
CA ILE A 358 -3.65 -34.31 -7.19
C ILE A 358 -3.04 -33.66 -5.94
N GLN A 359 -1.91 -32.95 -6.07
CA GLN A 359 -1.18 -32.43 -4.93
C GLN A 359 -1.81 -31.17 -4.35
N LYS A 360 -2.18 -31.25 -3.07
CA LYS A 360 -2.83 -30.16 -2.33
C LYS A 360 -1.83 -29.28 -1.57
N ASN A 361 -0.58 -29.73 -1.46
CA ASN A 361 0.46 -29.00 -0.72
C ASN A 361 1.05 -27.92 -1.62
N MET A 362 0.95 -26.68 -1.15
CA MET A 362 1.45 -25.51 -1.86
C MET A 362 2.51 -24.81 -0.99
N ILE A 363 3.59 -24.38 -1.64
CA ILE A 363 4.63 -23.55 -1.04
C ILE A 363 4.44 -22.13 -1.56
N ALA A 364 4.43 -21.17 -0.63
CA ALA A 364 4.38 -19.76 -0.93
C ALA A 364 5.78 -19.14 -1.05
N THR A 365 5.93 -18.15 -1.91
CA THR A 365 7.10 -17.27 -1.98
C THR A 365 6.61 -15.85 -2.19
N ALA A 366 7.04 -14.93 -1.35
CA ALA A 366 6.62 -13.54 -1.40
C ALA A 366 7.77 -12.61 -1.77
N ALA A 367 7.53 -11.65 -2.65
CA ALA A 367 8.41 -10.49 -2.83
C ALA A 367 7.91 -9.35 -1.92
N ILE A 368 8.78 -8.82 -1.07
CA ILE A 368 8.47 -7.72 -0.16
C ILE A 368 9.17 -6.45 -0.67
N TYR A 369 8.38 -5.42 -0.94
CA TYR A 369 8.84 -4.10 -1.36
C TYR A 369 8.73 -3.14 -0.18
N CYS A 370 9.86 -2.59 0.25
CA CYS A 370 9.96 -1.70 1.40
C CYS A 370 10.54 -0.35 0.97
N PHE A 371 10.01 0.72 1.54
CA PHE A 371 10.68 2.01 1.57
C PHE A 371 11.52 2.08 2.84
N ILE A 372 12.82 2.33 2.70
CA ILE A 372 13.75 2.41 3.83
C ILE A 372 14.44 3.77 3.88
N ASN A 373 14.88 4.15 5.08
CA ASN A 373 15.71 5.32 5.26
C ASN A 373 17.10 5.13 4.61
N LYS A 374 17.75 6.23 4.23
CA LYS A 374 19.14 6.21 3.74
C LYS A 374 20.16 6.13 4.89
N GLU A 375 19.79 6.65 6.05
CA GLU A 375 20.66 6.71 7.22
C GLU A 375 20.77 5.33 7.89
N VAL A 376 21.98 4.76 7.89
CA VAL A 376 22.24 3.45 8.50
C VAL A 376 22.52 3.61 9.98
N THR A 377 21.77 2.92 10.84
CA THR A 377 22.18 2.77 12.24
C THR A 377 23.13 1.57 12.32
N ARG A 378 24.37 1.81 12.74
CA ARG A 378 25.34 0.73 13.00
C ARG A 378 25.19 0.25 14.43
N ASN A 379 24.82 -1.01 14.62
CA ASN A 379 24.97 -1.67 15.91
C ASN A 379 26.34 -2.33 15.93
N GLY A 380 27.21 -1.85 16.82
CA GLY A 380 28.55 -2.38 17.06
C GLY A 380 28.55 -3.69 17.82
#